data_AF-A0AAN9HHP5-F1
#
_entry.id   AF-A0AAN9HHP5-F1
#
_cell.length_a   1.000
_cell.length_b   1.000
_cell.length_c   1.000
_cell.angle_alpha   90.00
_cell.angle_beta   90.00
_cell.angle_gamma   90.00
#
_symmetry.space_group_name_H-M   'P 1'
#
loop_
_entity.id
_entity.type
_entity.pdbx_description
1 polymer ?
#
loop_
_entity_poly.entity_id
_entity_poly.type
_entity_poly.pdbx_seq_one_letter_code
_entity_poly.pdbx_strand_id
1 'polypeptide(L)'
;MNPLISAASVIAAGLAVGLASIGPGVGQGTAAGQAVEGIARQPEAEGKIRASESRLIESPAPGIISRRSVYEPLQTGLIAIDSMIPIGRGQRELIIGDRQTAIGQKASSSWIGGSN
;
A
#
# COMPACT_ATOMS: atom_id res chain seq x y z
N MET A 1 18.61 54.50 -12.74
CA MET A 1 18.87 53.04 -12.71
C MET A 1 19.58 52.67 -14.00
N ASN A 2 20.63 51.85 -13.95
CA ASN A 2 21.41 51.51 -15.15
C ASN A 2 20.62 50.53 -16.04
N PRO A 3 20.28 50.86 -17.30
CA PRO A 3 19.37 50.05 -18.14
C PRO A 3 19.85 48.61 -18.37
N LEU A 4 21.18 48.40 -18.38
CA LEU A 4 21.80 47.07 -18.43
C LEU A 4 21.41 46.17 -17.25
N ILE A 5 21.33 46.74 -16.04
CA ILE A 5 20.96 45.98 -14.83
C ILE A 5 19.48 45.60 -14.90
N SER A 6 18.64 46.51 -15.38
CA SER A 6 17.20 46.26 -15.53
C SER A 6 16.91 45.20 -16.60
N ALA A 7 17.66 45.18 -17.69
CA ALA A 7 17.53 44.15 -18.73
C ALA A 7 18.03 42.79 -18.22
N ALA A 8 19.18 42.76 -17.53
CA ALA A 8 19.75 41.55 -16.97
C ALA A 8 18.83 40.92 -15.89
N SER A 9 18.18 41.74 -15.06
CA SER A 9 17.28 41.24 -14.01
C SER A 9 16.03 40.54 -14.57
N VAL A 10 15.49 41.04 -15.69
CA VAL A 10 14.30 40.43 -16.32
C VAL A 10 14.65 39.08 -16.93
N ILE A 11 15.81 38.95 -17.57
CA ILE A 11 16.29 37.69 -18.12
C ILE A 11 16.56 36.67 -17.00
N ALA A 12 17.23 37.10 -15.92
CA ALA A 12 17.51 36.25 -14.77
C ALA A 12 16.22 35.76 -14.09
N ALA A 13 15.22 36.64 -13.92
CA ALA A 13 13.92 36.28 -13.36
C ALA A 13 13.17 35.28 -14.25
N GLY A 14 13.15 35.50 -15.58
CA GLY A 14 12.50 34.61 -16.53
C GLY A 14 13.11 33.20 -16.53
N LEU A 15 14.45 33.10 -16.53
CA LEU A 15 15.15 31.81 -16.47
C LEU A 15 14.92 31.09 -15.13
N ALA A 16 14.98 31.83 -14.02
CA ALA A 16 14.76 31.25 -12.68
C ALA A 16 13.36 30.67 -12.54
N VAL A 17 12.32 31.41 -12.97
CA VAL A 17 10.92 30.95 -12.91
C VAL A 17 10.68 29.79 -13.87
N GLY A 18 11.21 29.87 -15.09
CA GLY A 18 11.06 28.82 -16.11
C GLY A 18 11.61 27.48 -15.64
N LEU A 19 12.84 27.45 -15.14
CA LEU A 19 13.49 26.22 -14.68
C LEU A 19 12.91 25.70 -13.36
N ALA A 20 12.54 26.60 -12.43
CA ALA A 20 11.98 26.21 -11.14
C ALA A 20 10.63 25.48 -11.25
N SER A 21 9.86 25.72 -12.31
CA SER A 21 8.53 25.10 -12.50
C SER A 21 8.57 23.63 -12.96
N ILE A 22 9.68 23.16 -13.51
CA ILE A 22 9.82 21.79 -14.03
C ILE A 22 9.75 20.76 -12.89
N GLY A 23 10.43 21.03 -11.76
CA GLY A 23 10.47 20.13 -10.61
C GLY A 23 9.07 19.82 -10.04
N PRO A 24 8.28 20.83 -9.66
CA PRO A 24 6.90 20.65 -9.19
C PRO A 24 6.01 19.95 -10.23
N GLY A 25 6.13 20.30 -11.52
CA GLY A 25 5.33 19.69 -12.58
C GLY A 25 5.56 18.18 -12.70
N VAL A 26 6.81 17.74 -12.69
CA VAL A 26 7.16 16.30 -12.72
C VAL A 26 6.79 15.61 -11.41
N GLY A 27 7.05 16.24 -10.26
CA GLY A 27 6.72 15.68 -8.95
C GLY A 27 5.22 15.46 -8.77
N GLN A 28 4.40 16.45 -9.12
CA GLN A 28 2.94 16.32 -9.04
C GLN A 28 2.41 15.30 -10.04
N GLY A 29 2.94 15.27 -11.27
CA GLY A 29 2.54 14.30 -12.28
C GLY A 29 2.85 12.85 -11.89
N THR A 30 4.02 12.60 -11.28
CA THR A 30 4.39 11.26 -10.80
C THR A 30 3.53 10.81 -9.62
N ALA A 31 3.28 11.69 -8.64
CA ALA A 31 2.40 11.39 -7.52
C ALA A 31 0.96 11.10 -7.98
N ALA A 32 0.42 11.91 -8.88
CA ALA A 32 -0.90 11.70 -9.47
C ALA A 32 -0.96 10.40 -10.28
N GLY A 33 0.05 10.10 -11.09
CA GLY A 33 0.14 8.86 -11.87
C GLY A 33 0.16 7.60 -11.00
N GLN A 34 0.92 7.60 -9.90
CA GLN A 34 0.94 6.49 -8.96
C GLN A 34 -0.39 6.32 -8.21
N ALA A 35 -1.07 7.41 -7.88
CA ALA A 35 -2.41 7.36 -7.29
C ALA A 35 -3.43 6.76 -8.27
N VAL A 36 -3.40 7.18 -9.54
CA VAL A 36 -4.27 6.64 -10.60
C VAL A 36 -3.99 5.15 -10.83
N GLU A 37 -2.72 4.73 -10.88
CA GLU A 37 -2.33 3.32 -11.01
C GLU A 37 -2.83 2.47 -9.82
N GLY A 38 -2.81 3.03 -8.61
CA GLY A 38 -3.37 2.38 -7.42
C GLY A 38 -4.88 2.15 -7.54
N ILE A 39 -5.62 3.15 -8.01
CA ILE A 39 -7.07 3.05 -8.26
C ILE A 39 -7.35 2.10 -9.42
N ALA A 40 -6.59 2.17 -10.52
CA ALA A 40 -6.76 1.31 -11.69
C ALA A 40 -6.55 -0.18 -11.38
N ARG A 41 -5.65 -0.52 -10.45
CA ARG A 41 -5.46 -1.89 -9.96
C ARG A 41 -6.65 -2.40 -9.14
N GLN A 42 -7.44 -1.52 -8.55
CA GLN A 42 -8.61 -1.87 -7.73
C GLN A 42 -9.76 -0.88 -7.99
N PRO A 43 -10.36 -0.89 -9.19
CA PRO A 43 -11.35 0.12 -9.59
C PRO A 43 -12.61 0.10 -8.71
N GLU A 44 -12.91 -1.05 -8.12
CA GLU A 44 -14.03 -1.25 -7.19
C GLU A 44 -13.80 -0.61 -5.80
N ALA A 45 -12.58 -0.15 -5.50
CA ALA A 45 -12.23 0.47 -4.22
C ALA A 45 -12.52 1.97 -4.17
N GLU A 46 -12.77 2.63 -5.31
CA GLU A 46 -12.96 4.07 -5.48
C GLU A 46 -14.04 4.67 -4.54
N GLY A 47 -15.06 3.87 -4.18
CA GLY A 47 -16.13 4.26 -3.24
C GLY A 47 -16.15 3.50 -1.91
N LYS A 48 -15.32 2.47 -1.73
CA LYS A 48 -15.36 1.57 -0.55
C LYS A 48 -14.54 2.09 0.64
N ILE A 49 -13.68 3.09 0.44
CA ILE A 49 -12.92 3.71 1.53
C ILE A 49 -13.77 4.79 2.23
N ARG A 50 -14.96 4.40 2.69
CA ARG A 50 -15.77 5.19 3.63
C ARG A 50 -15.68 4.51 4.98
N ALA A 51 -14.60 4.78 5.70
CA ALA A 51 -14.46 4.30 7.07
C ALA A 51 -15.27 5.23 7.99
N SER A 52 -16.29 4.69 8.66
CA SER A 52 -17.05 5.40 9.69
C SER A 52 -16.28 5.52 11.01
N GLU A 53 -15.21 4.74 11.17
CA GLU A 53 -14.39 4.66 12.37
C GLU A 53 -12.91 4.72 12.00
N SER A 54 -12.10 5.33 12.86
CA SER A 54 -10.65 5.36 12.73
C SER A 54 -10.02 4.70 13.96
N ARG A 55 -8.92 3.97 13.75
CA ARG A 55 -8.14 3.34 14.82
C ARG A 55 -6.69 3.79 14.72
N LEU A 56 -6.05 3.98 15.87
CA LEU A 56 -4.62 4.28 15.94
C LEU A 56 -3.81 3.08 15.40
N ILE A 57 -2.82 3.39 14.56
CA ILE A 57 -1.89 2.39 14.00
C ILE A 57 -1.16 1.66 15.14
N GLU A 58 -0.69 2.41 16.15
CA GLU A 58 0.06 1.89 17.31
C GLU A 58 -0.84 1.55 18.50
N SER A 59 -1.96 0.85 18.27
CA SER A 59 -2.81 0.38 19.37
C SER A 59 -2.23 -0.88 20.05
N PRO A 60 -2.32 -1.00 21.40
CA PRO A 60 -1.72 -2.13 22.10
C PRO A 60 -2.38 -3.46 21.75
N ALA A 61 -1.57 -4.53 21.69
CA ALA A 61 -2.07 -5.87 21.41
C ALA A 61 -2.95 -6.42 22.56
N PRO A 62 -3.90 -7.34 22.28
CA PRO A 62 -4.72 -7.97 23.31
C PRO A 62 -3.87 -8.69 24.38
N GLY A 63 -4.19 -8.41 25.65
CA GLY A 63 -3.54 -8.99 26.83
C GLY A 63 -3.83 -10.49 27.00
N ILE A 64 -3.09 -11.16 27.89
CA ILE A 64 -3.11 -12.63 28.05
C ILE A 64 -4.52 -13.16 28.33
N ILE A 65 -5.28 -12.52 29.23
CA ILE A 65 -6.64 -12.93 29.64
C ILE A 65 -7.63 -12.88 28.47
N SER A 66 -7.41 -11.95 27.52
CA SER A 66 -8.28 -11.79 26.35
C SER A 66 -7.98 -12.78 25.21
N ARG A 67 -6.95 -13.61 25.35
CA ARG A 67 -6.59 -14.63 24.35
C ARG A 67 -7.27 -15.95 24.67
N ARG A 68 -7.75 -16.62 23.63
CA ARG A 68 -8.22 -18.01 23.69
C ARG A 68 -7.20 -18.89 22.97
N SER A 69 -7.09 -20.16 23.37
CA SER A 69 -6.32 -21.15 22.61
C SER A 69 -6.84 -21.23 21.18
N VAL A 70 -5.97 -21.56 20.23
CA VAL A 70 -6.34 -21.77 18.83
C VAL A 70 -6.89 -23.19 18.69
N TYR A 71 -8.17 -23.35 18.32
CA TYR A 71 -8.83 -24.65 18.15
C TYR A 71 -9.66 -24.76 16.86
N GLU A 72 -9.85 -23.66 16.14
CA GLU A 72 -10.57 -23.64 14.86
C GLU A 72 -9.56 -23.64 13.71
N PRO A 73 -9.62 -24.60 12.77
CA PRO A 73 -8.74 -24.61 11.61
C PRO A 73 -9.08 -23.45 10.65
N LEU A 74 -8.05 -22.84 10.06
CA LEU A 74 -8.15 -21.92 8.94
C LEU A 74 -7.82 -22.69 7.66
N GLN A 75 -8.83 -22.94 6.84
CA GLN A 75 -8.65 -23.70 5.61
C GLN A 75 -7.97 -22.82 4.54
N THR A 76 -6.80 -23.25 4.07
CA THR A 76 -6.04 -22.50 3.05
C THR A 76 -6.41 -22.93 1.63
N GLY A 77 -6.96 -24.13 1.46
CA GLY A 77 -7.26 -24.72 0.15
C GLY A 77 -6.03 -25.33 -0.53
N LEU A 78 -4.88 -25.33 0.13
CA LEU A 78 -3.65 -25.96 -0.34
C LEU A 78 -3.47 -27.26 0.42
N ILE A 79 -3.65 -28.40 -0.27
CA ILE A 79 -3.53 -29.75 0.32
C ILE A 79 -2.21 -29.90 1.09
N ALA A 80 -1.12 -29.37 0.54
CA ALA A 80 0.20 -29.44 1.18
C ALA A 80 0.23 -28.73 2.54
N ILE A 81 -0.45 -27.59 2.69
CA ILE A 81 -0.50 -26.85 3.96
C ILE A 81 -1.53 -27.48 4.88
N ASP A 82 -2.76 -27.68 4.40
CA ASP A 82 -3.87 -28.17 5.22
C ASP A 82 -3.62 -29.59 5.79
N SER A 83 -2.76 -30.40 5.14
CA SER A 83 -2.37 -31.74 5.63
C SER A 83 -1.10 -31.75 6.49
N MET A 84 -0.03 -31.07 6.06
CA MET A 84 1.28 -31.18 6.72
C MET A 84 1.50 -30.10 7.78
N ILE A 85 0.95 -28.91 7.59
CA ILE A 85 1.16 -27.74 8.47
C ILE A 85 -0.19 -27.01 8.63
N PRO A 86 -1.15 -27.60 9.37
CA PRO A 86 -2.46 -27.01 9.54
C PRO A 86 -2.35 -25.68 10.32
N ILE A 87 -2.96 -24.63 9.79
CA ILE A 87 -2.99 -23.30 10.40
C ILE A 87 -4.34 -23.10 11.10
N GLY A 88 -4.34 -22.59 12.33
CA GLY A 88 -5.58 -22.26 13.05
C GLY A 88 -5.93 -20.77 13.04
N ARG A 89 -7.21 -20.44 13.27
CA ARG A 89 -7.69 -19.06 13.37
C ARG A 89 -7.06 -18.36 14.59
N GLY A 90 -6.31 -17.30 14.33
CA GLY A 90 -5.57 -16.56 15.37
C GLY A 90 -4.11 -16.98 15.54
N GLN A 91 -3.64 -17.98 14.78
CA GLN A 91 -2.22 -18.32 14.66
C GLN A 91 -1.51 -17.34 13.72
N ARG A 92 -0.22 -17.07 13.99
CA ARG A 92 0.67 -16.37 13.07
C ARG A 92 1.64 -17.38 12.49
N GLU A 93 1.47 -17.66 11.20
CA GLU A 93 2.33 -18.60 10.47
C GLU A 93 3.19 -17.83 9.46
N LEU A 94 4.49 -18.09 9.48
CA LEU A 94 5.46 -17.43 8.59
C LEU A 94 5.64 -18.26 7.33
N ILE A 95 5.40 -17.64 6.17
CA ILE A 95 5.63 -18.26 4.86
C ILE A 95 6.81 -17.56 4.20
N ILE A 96 7.90 -18.30 3.94
CA ILE A 96 9.12 -17.79 3.30
C ILE A 96 9.41 -18.59 2.03
N GLY A 97 9.90 -17.91 1.01
CA GLY A 97 10.42 -18.51 -0.22
C GLY A 97 11.15 -17.48 -1.07
N ASP A 98 11.72 -17.92 -2.19
CA ASP A 98 12.41 -17.05 -3.13
C ASP A 98 11.44 -16.28 -4.04
N ARG A 99 11.97 -15.44 -4.94
CA ARG A 99 11.14 -14.64 -5.87
C ARG A 99 10.29 -15.50 -6.83
N GLN A 100 10.72 -16.71 -7.16
CA GLN A 100 10.01 -17.60 -8.10
C GLN A 100 8.91 -18.39 -7.40
N THR A 101 8.97 -18.53 -6.07
CA THR A 101 7.88 -19.12 -5.31
C THR A 101 6.63 -18.24 -5.36
N ALA A 102 5.52 -18.85 -5.80
CA ALA A 102 4.23 -18.17 -5.96
C ALA A 102 3.52 -17.86 -4.62
N ILE A 103 4.26 -17.59 -3.54
CA ILE A 103 3.73 -17.36 -2.18
C ILE A 103 2.77 -16.18 -2.16
N GLY A 104 3.12 -15.07 -2.82
CA GLY A 104 2.28 -13.87 -2.87
C GLY A 104 0.92 -14.12 -3.54
N GLN A 105 0.89 -14.88 -4.64
CA GLN A 105 -0.36 -15.19 -5.34
C GLN A 105 -1.23 -16.17 -4.56
N LYS A 106 -0.63 -17.22 -3.97
CA LYS A 106 -1.34 -18.23 -3.19
C LYS A 106 -1.89 -17.67 -1.86
N ALA A 107 -1.13 -16.77 -1.22
CA ALA A 107 -1.62 -16.03 -0.06
C ALA A 107 -2.80 -15.14 -0.46
N SER A 108 -2.69 -14.35 -1.53
CA SER A 108 -3.80 -13.49 -1.97
C SER A 108 -5.09 -14.28 -2.24
N SER A 109 -5.01 -15.43 -2.92
CA SER A 109 -6.20 -16.24 -3.25
C SER A 109 -6.85 -16.89 -2.02
N SER A 110 -6.05 -17.34 -1.06
CA SER A 110 -6.56 -17.99 0.16
C SER A 110 -7.27 -17.00 1.09
N TRP A 111 -6.82 -15.75 1.13
CA TRP A 111 -7.40 -14.72 2.01
C TRP A 111 -8.60 -14.01 1.38
N ILE A 112 -8.66 -13.89 0.05
CA ILE A 112 -9.77 -13.23 -0.67
C ILE A 112 -10.97 -14.17 -0.90
N GLY A 113 -10.80 -15.49 -0.74
CA GLY A 113 -11.84 -16.50 -0.95
C GLY A 113 -12.96 -16.58 0.10
N GLY A 114 -13.08 -15.60 1.00
CA GLY A 114 -14.08 -15.56 2.08
C GLY A 114 -15.09 -14.43 1.91
N SER A 115 -15.79 -14.39 0.77
CA SER A 115 -16.95 -13.50 0.56
C SER A 115 -18.11 -14.36 0.08
N ASN A 116 -18.95 -14.77 1.00
CA ASN A 116 -20.35 -15.09 0.73
C ASN A 116 -21.18 -13.95 1.32
#